data_AF-A0A6P2G0U8-F1
#
_entry.id   AF-A0A6P2G0U8-F1
#
_cell.length_a   1.000
_cell.length_b   1.000
_cell.length_c   1.000
_cell.angle_alpha   90.00
_cell.angle_beta   90.00
_cell.angle_gamma   90.00
#
_symmetry.space_group_name_H-M   'P 1'
#
loop_
_entity.id
_entity.type
_entity.pdbx_description
1 polymer ?
#
loop_
_entity_poly.entity_id
_entity_poly.type
_entity_poly.pdbx_seq_one_letter_code
_entity_poly.pdbx_strand_id
1 'polypeptide(L)' 'MQTPKSILLHLDSSARVVERIKVARQLAETFNAEVTGLPCTMSALMRYPFASGRAAGGRSARNV' A
#
# COMPACT_ATOMS: atom_id res chain seq x y z
N MET A 1 2.68 -19.08 25.48
CA MET A 1 2.36 -18.20 24.33
C MET A 1 3.61 -18.07 23.48
N GLN A 2 3.49 -18.18 22.15
CA GLN A 2 4.63 -18.15 21.24
C GLN A 2 4.94 -16.69 20.88
N THR A 3 6.20 -16.26 21.02
CA THR A 3 6.62 -14.90 20.63
C THR A 3 6.86 -14.85 19.12
N PRO A 4 6.21 -13.93 18.39
CA PRO A 4 6.44 -13.79 16.95
C PRO A 4 7.87 -13.32 16.70
N LYS A 5 8.59 -13.98 15.79
CA LYS A 5 9.93 -13.56 15.35
C LYS A 5 9.89 -12.56 14.21
N SER A 6 8.80 -12.55 13.44
CA SER A 6 8.62 -11.72 12.25
C SER A 6 7.17 -11.28 12.10
N ILE A 7 6.96 -10.07 11.61
CA ILE A 7 5.67 -9.42 11.37
C ILE A 7 5.62 -8.97 9.90
N LEU A 8 4.64 -9.44 9.14
CA LEU A 8 4.36 -8.95 7.79
C LEU A 8 3.33 -7.80 7.88
N LEU A 9 3.74 -6.60 7.45
CA LEU A 9 2.89 -5.41 7.47
C LEU A 9 2.46 -5.02 6.05
N HIS A 10 1.18 -5.13 5.77
CA HIS A 10 0.59 -4.68 4.51
C HIS A 10 0.44 -3.14 4.49
N LEU A 11 1.08 -2.50 3.51
CA LEU A 11 1.06 -1.05 3.31
C LEU A 11 0.16 -0.71 2.12
N ASP A 12 -0.74 0.27 2.29
CA ASP A 12 -1.60 0.76 1.21
C ASP A 12 -1.64 2.29 1.19
N SER A 13 -2.38 2.86 0.24
CA SER A 13 -2.52 4.33 0.12
C SER A 13 -3.59 4.94 1.03
N SER A 14 -4.15 4.19 1.99
CA SER A 14 -5.15 4.75 2.91
C SER A 14 -4.51 5.69 3.92
N ALA A 15 -5.28 6.66 4.43
CA ALA A 15 -4.82 7.57 5.48
C ALA A 15 -4.34 6.84 6.76
N ARG A 16 -4.83 5.61 7.00
CA ARG A 16 -4.52 4.81 8.20
C ARG A 16 -3.22 4.01 8.08
N VAL A 17 -2.49 4.08 6.97
CA VAL A 17 -1.23 3.35 6.81
C VAL A 17 -0.20 3.74 7.88
N VAL A 18 -0.18 5.02 8.29
CA VAL A 18 0.72 5.53 9.34
C VAL A 18 0.41 4.91 10.70
N GLU A 19 -0.87 4.74 11.05
CA GLU A 19 -1.28 4.11 12.31
C GLU A 19 -0.86 2.65 12.34
N ARG A 20 -1.03 1.92 11.23
CA ARG A 20 -0.57 0.52 11.11
C ARG A 20 0.94 0.38 11.30
N ILE A 21 1.73 1.29 10.72
CA ILE A 21 3.19 1.30 10.91
C ILE A 21 3.53 1.50 12.39
N LYS A 22 2.86 2.44 13.08
CA LYS A 22 3.10 2.69 14.51
C LYS A 22 2.80 1.46 15.37
N VAL A 23 1.68 0.79 15.14
CA VAL A 23 1.30 -0.42 15.87
C VAL A 23 2.29 -1.56 15.58
N ALA A 24 2.64 -1.79 14.32
CA ALA A 24 3.60 -2.82 13.94
C ALA A 24 4.97 -2.60 14.60
N ARG A 25 5.42 -1.34 14.70
CA ARG A 25 6.64 -0.97 15.41
C ARG A 25 6.56 -1.29 16.91
N GLN A 26 5.47 -0.92 17.59
CA GLN A 26 5.29 -1.22 19.02
C GLN A 26 5.30 -2.73 19.28
N LEU A 27 4.67 -3.51 18.40
CA LEU A 27 4.70 -4.97 18.47
C LEU A 27 6.11 -5.52 18.25
N ALA A 28 6.85 -4.99 17.27
CA ALA A 28 8.24 -5.38 17.02
C ALA A 28 9.13 -5.14 18.24
N GLU A 29 9.00 -3.98 18.88
CA GLU A 29 9.71 -3.63 20.11
C GLU A 29 9.31 -4.55 21.27
N THR A 30 8.02 -4.87 21.41
CA THR A 30 7.49 -5.73 22.49
C THR A 30 7.97 -7.18 22.37
N PHE A 31 8.04 -7.69 21.15
CA PHE A 31 8.33 -9.11 20.89
C PHE A 31 9.75 -9.38 20.38
N ASN A 32 10.59 -8.33 20.25
CA ASN A 32 11.89 -8.39 19.59
C ASN A 32 11.79 -9.07 18.20
N ALA A 33 10.81 -8.61 17.42
CA ALA A 33 10.45 -9.18 16.13
C ALA A 33 10.89 -8.28 14.96
N GLU A 34 11.22 -8.87 13.82
CA GLU A 34 11.47 -8.12 12.59
C GLU A 34 10.16 -7.73 11.91
N VAL A 35 10.09 -6.55 11.29
CA VAL A 35 8.92 -6.12 10.49
C VAL A 35 9.30 -6.02 9.02
N THR A 36 8.59 -6.75 8.17
CA THR A 36 8.69 -6.63 6.72
C THR A 36 7.46 -5.89 6.19
N GLY A 37 7.68 -4.72 5.56
CA GLY A 37 6.61 -3.97 4.90
C GLY A 37 6.35 -4.46 3.48
N LEU A 38 5.11 -4.81 3.17
CA LEU A 38 4.68 -5.23 1.82
C LEU A 38 3.69 -4.21 1.25
N PRO A 39 4.11 -3.41 0.25
CA PRO A 39 3.19 -2.57 -0.52
C PRO A 39 2.11 -3.41 -1.20
N CYS A 40 0.86 -3.15 -0.85
CA CYS A 40 -0.33 -3.71 -1.46
C CYS A 40 -0.85 -2.70 -2.48
N THR A 41 -0.23 -2.68 -3.65
CA THR A 41 -0.69 -1.83 -4.75
C THR A 41 -1.93 -2.44 -5.38
N MET A 42 -3.07 -1.75 -5.25
CA MET A 42 -4.26 -2.05 -6.04
C MET A 42 -4.16 -1.27 -7.36
N SER A 43 -4.50 -1.89 -8.48
CA SER A 43 -4.44 -1.21 -9.79
C SER A 43 -5.38 0.01 -9.79
N ALA A 44 -5.00 1.06 -10.53
CA ALA A 44 -5.82 2.28 -10.64
C ALA A 44 -7.24 1.98 -11.16
N LEU A 45 -7.40 0.95 -12.00
CA LEU A 45 -8.69 0.47 -12.51
C LEU A 45 -9.63 0.02 -11.40
N MET A 46 -9.12 -0.65 -10.36
CA MET A 46 -9.94 -1.11 -9.23
C MET A 46 -10.35 0.05 -8.31
N ARG A 47 -9.54 1.11 -8.22
CA ARG A 47 -9.82 2.29 -7.39
C ARG A 47 -10.69 3.32 -8.13
N TYR A 48 -10.62 3.35 -9.45
CA TYR A 48 -11.40 4.23 -10.32
C TYR A 48 -12.01 3.43 -11.48
N PRO A 49 -13.06 2.63 -11.24
CA PRO A 49 -13.64 1.74 -12.25
C PRO A 49 -14.17 2.46 -13.49
N PHE A 50 -14.43 3.78 -13.39
CA PHE A 50 -14.90 4.62 -14.49
C PHE A 50 -13.78 5.48 -15.13
N ALA A 51 -12.55 5.45 -14.62
CA ALA A 51 -11.44 6.26 -15.17
C ALA A 51 -10.92 5.74 -16.52
N SER A 52 -11.25 4.51 -16.88
CA SER A 52 -10.99 3.92 -18.21
C SER A 52 -11.72 4.64 -19.35
N GLY A 53 -12.71 5.51 -19.06
CA GLY A 53 -13.42 6.30 -20.07
C GLY A 53 -12.68 7.52 -20.61
N ARG A 54 -11.56 7.95 -20.01
CA ARG A 54 -10.83 9.18 -20.42
C ARG A 54 -9.47 8.95 -21.07
N ALA A 55 -9.13 7.70 -21.39
CA ALA A 55 -7.88 7.33 -22.06
C ALA A 55 -8.08 6.75 -23.48
N ALA A 56 -9.30 6.82 -24.03
CA ALA A 56 -9.62 6.38 -25.40
C ALA A 56 -9.92 7.55 -26.36
N GLY A 57 -9.48 8.77 -26.04
CA GLY A 57 -9.64 9.92 -26.92
C GLY A 57 -8.64 11.02 -26.59
N GLY A 58 -7.57 11.13 -27.38
CA GLY A 58 -6.70 12.30 -27.36
C GLY A 58 -5.25 12.08 -26.91
N ARG A 59 -4.54 11.12 -27.50
CA ARG A 59 -3.15 11.40 -27.89
C ARG A 59 -3.18 12.03 -29.27
N SER A 60 -3.54 13.31 -29.34
CA SER A 60 -3.18 14.13 -30.49
C SER A 60 -1.70 14.43 -30.34
N ALA A 61 -0.88 13.76 -31.13
CA ALA A 61 0.52 14.09 -31.29
C ALA A 61 0.60 15.56 -31.72
N ARG A 62 1.07 16.43 -30.84
CA ARG A 62 1.49 17.77 -31.22
C ARG A 62 2.77 17.63 -32.04
N ASN A 63 2.64 17.75 -33.36
CA ASN A 63 3.70 18.29 -34.19
C ASN A 63 3.71 19.81 -33.97
N VAL A 64 4.72 20.29 -33.24
CA VAL A 64 5.37 21.59 -33.47
C VAL A 64 6.85 21.37 -33.23
#